data_AF-A0A5B1AWH7-F1
#
_entry.id   AF-A0A5B1AWH7-F1
#
_cell.length_a   1.000
_cell.length_b   1.000
_cell.length_c   1.000
_cell.angle_alpha   90.00
_cell.angle_beta   90.00
_cell.angle_gamma   90.00
#
_symmetry.space_group_name_H-M   'P 1'
#
loop_
_entity.id
_entity.type
_entity.pdbx_description
1 polymer ?
#
loop_
_entity_poly.entity_id
_entity_poly.type
_entity_poly.pdbx_seq_one_letter_code
_entity_poly.pdbx_strand_id
1 'polypeptide(L)'
;MVVTKPVSDWLAKRDPAWREAITHVGIDMSVTYAKAVRDALPHAQLIADRFHLVKQANQMVEAVRRRTSWDSRGRRGRKANPE
;
A
#
# COMPACT_ATOMS: atom_id res chain seq x y z
N MET A 1 20.86 19.57 -4.22
CA MET A 1 20.47 18.15 -4.26
C MET A 1 19.03 18.08 -4.78
N VAL A 2 18.82 17.75 -6.05
CA VAL A 2 17.45 17.59 -6.59
C VAL A 2 16.95 16.24 -6.11
N VAL A 3 15.94 16.24 -5.25
CA VAL A 3 15.26 15.01 -4.83
C VAL A 3 14.48 14.52 -6.05
N THR A 4 14.96 13.47 -6.69
CA THR A 4 14.26 12.79 -7.78
C THR A 4 12.96 12.19 -7.25
N LYS A 5 11.86 12.42 -7.95
CA LYS A 5 10.56 11.83 -7.65
C LYS A 5 10.24 10.84 -8.77
N PRO A 6 10.78 9.60 -8.71
CA PRO A 6 10.89 8.73 -9.87
C PRO A 6 9.57 8.50 -10.61
N VAL A 7 8.44 8.38 -9.90
CA VAL A 7 7.11 8.25 -10.52
C VAL A 7 6.62 9.55 -11.14
N SER A 8 6.73 10.68 -10.45
CA SER A 8 6.32 11.98 -10.99
C SER A 8 7.15 12.36 -12.22
N ASP A 9 8.47 12.14 -12.17
CA ASP A 9 9.39 12.42 -13.27
C ASP A 9 9.11 11.49 -14.47
N TRP A 10 8.77 10.22 -14.20
CA TRP A 10 8.37 9.28 -15.25
C TRP A 10 7.05 9.67 -15.90
N LEU A 11 6.03 10.04 -15.11
CA LEU A 11 4.73 10.51 -15.60
C LEU A 11 4.88 11.77 -16.43
N ALA A 12 5.67 12.75 -15.98
CA ALA A 12 5.90 14.01 -16.70
C ALA A 12 6.51 13.79 -18.10
N LYS A 13 7.24 12.69 -18.32
CA LYS A 13 7.83 12.31 -19.62
C LYS A 13 6.86 11.56 -20.54
N ARG A 14 5.61 11.36 -20.14
CA ARG A 14 4.59 10.71 -20.98
C ARG A 14 3.86 11.74 -21.83
N ASP A 15 3.35 11.29 -22.96
CA ASP A 15 2.51 12.09 -23.85
C ASP A 15 1.37 12.77 -23.06
N PRO A 16 1.12 14.08 -23.25
CA PRO A 16 0.07 14.80 -22.53
C PRO A 16 -1.32 14.21 -22.77
N ALA A 17 -1.67 13.87 -24.02
CA ALA A 17 -2.99 13.33 -24.34
C ALA A 17 -3.20 11.95 -23.69
N TRP A 18 -2.16 11.12 -23.67
CA TRP A 18 -2.19 9.85 -22.93
C TRP A 18 -2.42 10.07 -21.43
N ARG A 19 -1.77 11.06 -20.80
CA ARG A 19 -1.96 11.35 -19.37
C ARG A 19 -3.37 11.84 -19.06
N GLU A 20 -3.92 12.71 -19.89
CA GLU A 20 -5.28 13.25 -19.75
C GLU A 20 -6.36 12.17 -19.93
N ALA A 21 -6.05 11.11 -20.67
CA ALA A 21 -6.94 9.96 -20.83
C ALA A 21 -6.99 9.02 -19.61
N ILE A 22 -6.10 9.20 -18.61
CA ILE A 22 -6.07 8.33 -17.42
C ILE A 22 -7.16 8.76 -16.45
N THR A 23 -8.22 7.95 -16.37
CA THR A 23 -9.35 8.24 -15.48
C THR A 23 -9.18 7.65 -14.08
N HIS A 24 -8.42 6.56 -13.93
CA HIS A 24 -8.27 5.85 -12.67
C HIS A 24 -6.85 5.34 -12.48
N VAL A 25 -6.37 5.37 -11.23
CA VAL A 25 -5.06 4.82 -10.85
C VAL A 25 -5.24 3.90 -9.64
N GLY A 26 -5.02 2.60 -9.87
CA GLY A 26 -4.89 1.62 -8.79
C GLY A 26 -3.53 1.78 -8.12
N ILE A 27 -3.50 1.99 -6.80
CA ILE A 27 -2.28 2.13 -6.03
C ILE A 27 -2.31 1.26 -4.78
N ASP A 28 -1.12 0.84 -4.35
CA ASP A 28 -0.90 0.45 -2.98
C ASP A 28 -1.22 1.65 -2.07
N MET A 29 -1.62 1.41 -0.82
CA MET A 29 -1.99 2.46 0.15
C MET A 29 -0.80 3.31 0.65
N SER A 30 0.22 3.50 -0.19
CA SER A 30 1.39 4.34 0.05
C SER A 30 1.03 5.82 -0.10
N VAL A 31 1.22 6.58 0.98
CA VAL A 31 1.01 8.03 0.99
C VAL A 31 1.92 8.75 -0.02
N THR A 32 3.16 8.29 -0.18
CA THR A 32 4.13 8.89 -1.10
C THR A 32 3.69 8.75 -2.55
N TYR A 33 3.24 7.56 -2.96
CA TYR A 33 2.74 7.34 -4.31
C TYR A 33 1.39 8.03 -4.54
N ALA A 34 0.50 8.02 -3.54
CA ALA A 34 -0.76 8.76 -3.62
C ALA A 34 -0.53 10.26 -3.86
N LYS A 35 0.47 10.86 -3.20
CA LYS A 35 0.85 12.25 -3.45
C LYS A 35 1.39 12.44 -4.87
N ALA A 36 2.31 11.58 -5.31
CA ALA A 36 2.91 11.69 -6.65
C ALA A 36 1.86 11.62 -7.77
N VAL A 37 0.87 10.72 -7.61
CA VAL A 37 -0.24 10.59 -8.57
C VAL A 37 -1.17 11.80 -8.52
N ARG A 38 -1.55 12.29 -7.33
CA ARG A 38 -2.38 13.49 -7.21
C ARG A 38 -1.72 14.73 -7.82
N ASP A 39 -0.42 14.87 -7.64
CA ASP A 39 0.34 15.99 -8.22
C ASP A 39 0.43 15.87 -9.76
N ALA A 40 0.56 14.65 -10.32
CA ALA A 40 0.79 14.43 -11.75
C ALA A 40 -0.49 14.21 -12.58
N LEU A 41 -1.55 13.67 -11.99
CA LEU A 41 -2.81 13.27 -12.62
C LEU A 41 -3.99 13.71 -11.71
N PRO A 42 -4.20 15.02 -11.50
CA PRO A 42 -5.18 15.52 -10.53
C PRO A 42 -6.64 15.18 -10.87
N HIS A 43 -6.92 14.80 -12.12
CA HIS A 43 -8.24 14.39 -12.60
C HIS A 43 -8.53 12.90 -12.38
N ALA A 44 -7.51 12.07 -12.19
CA ALA A 44 -7.67 10.63 -12.08
C ALA A 44 -8.15 10.23 -10.68
N GLN A 45 -9.09 9.29 -10.60
CA GLN A 45 -9.53 8.72 -9.33
C GLN A 45 -8.49 7.73 -8.79
N LEU A 46 -8.06 7.91 -7.54
CA LEU A 46 -7.17 6.96 -6.87
C LEU A 46 -8.01 5.82 -6.27
N ILE A 47 -7.68 4.58 -6.63
CA ILE A 47 -8.29 3.37 -6.11
C ILE A 47 -7.25 2.62 -5.28
N ALA A 48 -7.62 2.23 -4.06
CA ALA A 48 -6.78 1.34 -3.26
C ALA A 48 -6.82 -0.08 -3.86
N ASP A 49 -5.64 -0.64 -4.11
CA ASP A 49 -5.53 -2.00 -4.63
C ASP A 49 -6.12 -3.05 -3.66
N ARG A 50 -6.96 -3.94 -4.20
CA ARG A 50 -7.71 -4.94 -3.42
C ARG A 50 -6.78 -5.94 -2.74
N PHE A 51 -5.70 -6.35 -3.41
CA PHE A 51 -4.77 -7.31 -2.83
C PHE A 51 -4.11 -6.73 -1.57
N HIS A 52 -3.65 -5.48 -1.63
CA HIS A 52 -3.05 -4.81 -0.48
C HIS A 52 -4.07 -4.57 0.65
N LEU A 53 -5.31 -4.21 0.33
CA LEU A 53 -6.38 -4.09 1.32
C LEU A 53 -6.62 -5.39 2.09
N VAL A 54 -6.82 -6.50 1.36
CA VAL A 54 -7.08 -7.81 1.97
C VAL A 54 -5.87 -8.30 2.77
N LYS A 55 -4.65 -8.09 2.24
CA LYS A 55 -3.41 -8.43 2.94
C LYS A 55 -3.31 -7.70 4.29
N GLN A 56 -3.58 -6.39 4.32
CA GLN A 56 -3.54 -5.60 5.56
C GLN A 56 -4.62 -6.04 6.56
N ALA A 57 -5.83 -6.31 6.08
CA ALA A 57 -6.90 -6.86 6.92
C ALA A 57 -6.49 -8.18 7.57
N ASN A 58 -5.92 -9.11 6.79
CA ASN A 58 -5.43 -10.39 7.29
C ASN A 58 -4.29 -10.23 8.31
N GLN A 59 -3.35 -9.31 8.07
CA GLN A 59 -2.28 -9.00 9.02
C GLN A 59 -2.83 -8.53 10.37
N MET A 60 -3.91 -7.73 10.35
CA MET A 60 -4.51 -7.21 11.55
C MET A 60 -5.27 -8.29 12.33
N VAL A 61 -6.02 -9.15 11.63
CA VAL A 61 -6.64 -10.34 12.22
C VAL A 61 -5.58 -11.26 12.85
N GLU A 62 -4.47 -11.50 12.15
CA GLU A 62 -3.36 -12.31 12.66
C GLU A 62 -2.73 -11.70 13.92
N ALA A 63 -2.54 -10.38 13.96
CA ALA A 63 -2.01 -9.70 15.15
C ALA A 63 -2.94 -9.85 16.36
N VAL A 64 -4.26 -9.68 16.17
CA VAL A 64 -5.24 -9.90 17.23
C VAL A 64 -5.25 -11.36 17.68
N ARG A 65 -5.28 -12.32 16.73
CA ARG A 65 -5.26 -13.76 17.03
C ARG A 65 -4.04 -14.15 17.85
N ARG A 66 -2.85 -13.67 17.47
CA ARG A 66 -1.61 -13.93 18.21
C ARG A 66 -1.66 -13.37 19.62
N ARG A 67 -2.13 -12.12 19.78
CA ARG A 67 -2.27 -11.49 21.10
C ARG A 67 -3.22 -12.27 22.00
N THR A 68 -4.44 -12.55 21.53
CA THR A 68 -5.43 -13.30 22.30
C THR A 68 -4.91 -14.70 22.66
N SER A 69 -4.25 -15.40 21.73
CA SER A 69 -3.65 -16.70 22.04
C SER A 69 -2.57 -16.62 23.11
N TRP A 70 -1.74 -15.57 23.10
CA TRP A 70 -0.71 -15.40 24.11
C TRP A 70 -1.30 -15.07 25.48
N ASP A 71 -2.32 -14.21 25.52
CA ASP A 71 -3.02 -13.85 26.76
C ASP A 71 -3.71 -15.08 27.38
N SER A 72 -4.31 -15.95 26.55
CA SER A 72 -5.03 -17.13 27.03
C SER A 72 -4.16 -18.34 27.31
N ARG A 73 -3.06 -18.53 26.57
CA ARG A 73 -2.31 -19.81 26.57
C ARG A 73 -0.81 -19.64 26.81
N GLY A 74 -0.35 -18.42 27.08
CA GLY A 74 1.06 -18.06 27.10
C GLY A 74 1.67 -18.00 25.70
N ARG A 75 2.89 -17.49 25.62
CA ARG A 75 3.64 -17.41 24.35
C ARG A 75 4.17 -18.79 23.96
N ARG A 76 3.74 -19.27 22.80
CA ARG A 76 4.03 -20.59 22.23
C ARG A 76 4.76 -20.49 20.89
N GLY A 77 5.20 -21.60 20.30
CA GLY A 77 5.93 -21.64 19.02
C GLY A 77 7.42 -21.30 19.11
N ARG A 78 8.07 -21.60 20.25
CA ARG A 78 9.54 -21.58 20.40
C ARG A 78 10.08 -23.00 20.38
N LYS A 79 11.38 -23.18 20.12
CA LYS A 79 12.03 -24.51 20.13
C LYS A 79 11.79 -25.31 21.42
N ALA A 80 11.66 -24.63 22.57
CA ALA A 80 11.37 -25.24 23.87
C ALA A 80 9.87 -25.42 24.17
N ASN A 81 8.99 -24.80 23.38
CA ASN A 81 7.54 -24.97 23.49
C ASN A 81 6.93 -24.86 22.08
N PRO A 82 6.97 -25.96 21.30
CA PRO A 82 6.57 -25.96 19.89
C PRO A 82 5.07 -25.75 19.70
N GLU A 83 4.27 -26.18 20.68
CA GLU A 83 2.82 -26.06 20.71
C GLU A 83 2.33 -24.78 21.38
#